data_AF-A0A142X9P6-F1
#
_entry.id   AF-A0A142X9P6-F1
#
_cell.length_a   1.000
_cell.length_b   1.000
_cell.length_c   1.000
_cell.angle_alpha   90.00
_cell.angle_beta   90.00
_cell.angle_gamma   90.00
#
_symmetry.space_group_name_H-M   'P 1'
#
loop_
_entity.id
_entity.type
_entity.pdbx_description
1 polymer ?
#
loop_
_entity_poly.entity_id
_entity_poly.type
_entity_poly.pdbx_seq_one_letter_code
_entity_poly.pdbx_strand_id
1 'polypeptide(L)'
;MAEAERVQSHPARDTGAVVVMFSVLAATNGVLSLFDPAQMNPQHPAIQETAFGVVIGWVTGFSLAFARRRWEPATIFVRAIYTWGCAMCVLHIVVAFHLAHGWSHEVAWEHTREVGGYGNGIFVNYAFALVWFADVVWAWVAFDSYLSRPRWITWAVYGFTGFVVFNASVVFNTGFTRAVCALLFIALARITWNDWRTRGYSQQEANAEDRGGSEAQ
;
A
#
# COMPACT_ATOMS: atom_id res chain seq x y z
N MET A 1 7.52 -46.29 -23.25
CA MET A 1 8.32 -45.09 -22.94
C MET A 1 7.34 -43.93 -22.83
N ALA A 2 6.65 -43.86 -21.68
CA ALA A 2 5.69 -42.81 -21.37
C ALA A 2 6.49 -41.64 -20.77
N GLU A 3 6.65 -40.61 -21.58
CA GLU A 3 7.31 -39.37 -21.21
C GLU A 3 6.40 -38.62 -20.25
N ALA A 4 6.69 -38.76 -18.96
CA ALA A 4 6.03 -38.05 -17.88
C ALA A 4 6.38 -36.57 -18.00
N GLU A 5 5.53 -35.83 -18.72
CA GLU A 5 5.48 -34.39 -18.78
C GLU A 5 5.27 -33.84 -17.36
N ARG A 6 6.36 -33.64 -16.62
CA ARG A 6 6.35 -32.90 -15.36
C ARG A 6 6.00 -31.46 -15.68
N VAL A 7 4.72 -31.15 -15.61
CA VAL A 7 4.21 -29.79 -15.46
C VAL A 7 4.84 -29.22 -14.19
N GLN A 8 5.96 -28.51 -14.34
CA GLN A 8 6.52 -27.69 -13.28
C GLN A 8 5.57 -26.53 -13.05
N SER A 9 4.67 -26.66 -12.08
CA SER A 9 3.87 -25.54 -11.60
C SER A 9 4.85 -24.50 -11.02
N HIS A 10 4.99 -23.38 -11.74
CA HIS A 10 5.83 -22.28 -11.29
C HIS A 10 5.28 -21.75 -9.95
N PRO A 11 6.06 -21.77 -8.84
CA PRO A 11 5.58 -21.36 -7.50
C PRO A 11 5.05 -19.91 -7.43
N ALA A 12 5.36 -19.10 -8.44
CA ALA A 12 4.82 -17.75 -8.61
C ALA A 12 3.31 -17.71 -8.92
N ARG A 13 2.73 -18.75 -9.56
CA ARG A 13 1.29 -18.81 -9.85
C ARG A 13 0.44 -19.05 -8.60
N ASP A 14 0.93 -19.89 -7.69
CA ASP A 14 0.19 -20.27 -6.49
C ASP A 14 0.12 -19.11 -5.48
N THR A 15 1.18 -18.31 -5.38
CA THR A 15 1.22 -17.15 -4.47
C THR A 15 0.24 -16.05 -4.89
N GLY A 16 0.09 -15.80 -6.19
CA GLY A 16 -0.85 -14.81 -6.71
C GLY A 16 -2.31 -15.18 -6.46
N ALA A 17 -2.65 -16.46 -6.61
CA ALA A 17 -4.00 -16.97 -6.34
C ALA A 17 -4.39 -16.78 -4.87
N VAL A 18 -3.47 -17.01 -3.93
CA VAL A 18 -3.72 -16.81 -2.49
C VAL A 18 -4.00 -15.35 -2.16
N VAL A 19 -3.22 -14.41 -2.71
CA VAL A 19 -3.43 -12.97 -2.48
C VAL A 19 -4.78 -12.52 -3.03
N VAL A 20 -5.14 -12.94 -4.25
CA VAL A 20 -6.45 -12.62 -4.86
C VAL A 20 -7.59 -13.22 -4.05
N MET A 21 -7.50 -14.49 -3.66
CA MET A 21 -8.52 -15.15 -2.84
C MET A 21 -8.72 -14.45 -1.50
N PHE A 22 -7.64 -14.16 -0.78
CA PHE A 22 -7.71 -13.41 0.49
C PHE A 22 -8.34 -12.03 0.29
N SER A 23 -7.95 -11.33 -0.78
CA SER A 23 -8.46 -10.00 -1.14
C SER A 23 -9.97 -10.01 -1.39
N VAL A 24 -10.47 -11.01 -2.12
CA VAL A 24 -11.91 -11.20 -2.39
C VAL A 24 -12.66 -11.54 -1.10
N LEU A 25 -12.09 -12.41 -0.26
CA LEU A 25 -12.69 -12.78 1.04
C LEU A 25 -12.79 -11.58 1.97
N ALA A 26 -11.71 -10.81 2.14
CA ALA A 26 -11.69 -9.62 2.98
C ALA A 26 -12.71 -8.56 2.50
N ALA A 27 -12.82 -8.37 1.18
CA ALA A 27 -13.83 -7.48 0.60
C ALA A 27 -15.25 -7.97 0.88
N THR A 28 -15.51 -9.27 0.68
CA THR A 28 -16.82 -9.89 0.87
C THR A 28 -17.24 -9.84 2.34
N ASN A 29 -16.36 -10.26 3.26
CA ASN A 29 -16.60 -10.20 4.70
C ASN A 29 -16.82 -8.76 5.17
N GLY A 30 -16.04 -7.80 4.67
CA GLY A 30 -16.24 -6.39 4.95
C GLY A 30 -17.64 -5.92 4.56
N VAL A 31 -18.08 -6.22 3.33
CA VAL A 31 -19.42 -5.86 2.84
C VAL A 31 -20.52 -6.57 3.64
N LEU A 32 -20.37 -7.87 3.91
CA LEU A 32 -21.35 -8.63 4.68
C LEU A 32 -21.49 -8.10 6.11
N SER A 33 -20.38 -7.65 6.72
CA SER A 33 -20.41 -7.10 8.07
C SER A 33 -21.17 -5.78 8.20
N LEU A 34 -21.51 -5.11 7.09
CA LEU A 34 -22.38 -3.92 7.10
C LEU A 34 -23.85 -4.25 7.33
N PHE A 35 -24.21 -5.53 7.29
CA PHE A 35 -25.55 -6.02 7.60
C PHE A 35 -25.65 -6.55 9.05
N ASP A 36 -24.51 -6.68 9.74
CA ASP A 36 -24.51 -6.99 11.16
C ASP A 36 -25.02 -5.77 11.95
N PRO A 37 -25.66 -5.95 13.11
CA PRO A 37 -25.98 -4.83 13.97
C PRO A 37 -24.69 -4.12 14.42
N ALA A 38 -24.75 -2.79 14.57
CA ALA A 38 -23.63 -2.02 15.09
C ALA A 38 -23.28 -2.49 16.52
N GLN A 39 -22.07 -3.03 16.68
CA GLN A 39 -21.65 -3.73 17.91
C GLN A 39 -20.75 -2.89 18.83
N MET A 40 -20.28 -1.71 18.39
CA MET A 40 -19.24 -0.91 19.07
C MET A 40 -18.04 -1.76 19.51
N ASN A 41 -17.58 -2.65 18.61
CA ASN A 41 -16.47 -3.57 18.83
C ASN A 41 -15.30 -3.24 17.88
N PRO A 42 -14.29 -2.48 18.34
CA PRO A 42 -13.11 -2.14 17.53
C PRO A 42 -12.27 -3.35 17.12
N GLN A 43 -12.42 -4.49 17.79
CA GLN A 43 -11.67 -5.72 17.52
C GLN A 43 -12.38 -6.66 16.54
N HIS A 44 -13.47 -6.21 15.90
CA HIS A 44 -14.21 -7.04 14.95
C HIS A 44 -13.30 -7.51 13.79
N PRO A 45 -13.29 -8.81 13.42
CA PRO A 45 -12.39 -9.36 12.40
C PRO A 45 -12.48 -8.64 11.06
N ALA A 46 -13.68 -8.25 10.63
CA ALA A 46 -13.88 -7.51 9.37
C ALA A 46 -13.11 -6.17 9.33
N ILE A 47 -12.93 -5.49 10.47
CA ILE A 47 -12.12 -4.26 10.55
C ILE A 47 -10.66 -4.59 10.27
N GLN A 48 -10.13 -5.68 10.84
CA GLN A 48 -8.75 -6.11 10.66
C GLN A 48 -8.48 -6.63 9.24
N GLU A 49 -9.40 -7.42 8.69
CA GLU A 49 -9.31 -7.99 7.35
C GLU A 49 -9.30 -6.88 6.27
N THR A 50 -10.23 -5.93 6.38
CA THR A 50 -10.27 -4.78 5.47
C THR A 50 -9.02 -3.90 5.61
N ALA A 51 -8.53 -3.67 6.84
CA ALA A 51 -7.26 -2.96 7.08
C ALA A 51 -6.06 -3.66 6.42
N PHE A 52 -6.00 -4.99 6.47
CA PHE A 52 -4.93 -5.75 5.83
C PHE A 52 -5.00 -5.64 4.30
N GLY A 53 -6.21 -5.60 3.73
CA GLY A 53 -6.43 -5.30 2.30
C GLY A 53 -5.83 -3.94 1.90
N VAL A 54 -5.96 -2.92 2.74
CA VAL A 54 -5.32 -1.60 2.55
C VAL A 54 -3.80 -1.74 2.45
N VAL A 55 -3.17 -2.46 3.39
CA VAL A 55 -1.72 -2.66 3.40
C VAL A 55 -1.24 -3.35 2.13
N ILE A 56 -1.90 -4.43 1.70
CA ILE A 56 -1.54 -5.17 0.47
C ILE A 56 -1.61 -4.26 -0.76
N GLY A 57 -2.71 -3.51 -0.89
CA GLY A 57 -2.91 -2.61 -2.02
C GLY A 57 -1.88 -1.46 -2.03
N TRP A 58 -1.56 -0.91 -0.85
CA TRP A 58 -0.54 0.13 -0.72
C TRP A 58 0.85 -0.39 -1.10
N VAL A 59 1.27 -1.54 -0.56
CA VAL A 59 2.60 -2.14 -0.82
C VAL A 59 2.78 -2.48 -2.29
N THR A 60 1.73 -2.95 -2.96
CA THR A 60 1.78 -3.27 -4.38
C THR A 60 1.85 -1.99 -5.23
N GLY A 61 1.12 -0.94 -4.85
CA GLY A 61 1.23 0.39 -5.46
C GLY A 61 2.60 1.05 -5.26
N PHE A 62 3.19 0.90 -4.07
CA PHE A 62 4.53 1.38 -3.76
C PHE A 62 5.57 0.70 -4.65
N SER A 63 5.42 -0.61 -4.84
CA SER A 63 6.26 -1.36 -5.78
C SER A 63 6.13 -0.84 -7.21
N LEU A 64 4.96 -0.34 -7.62
CA LEU A 64 4.75 0.29 -8.94
C LEU A 64 5.43 1.65 -9.08
N ALA A 65 5.30 2.51 -8.07
CA ALA A 65 5.84 3.87 -8.13
C ALA A 65 7.38 3.90 -8.19
N PHE A 66 8.03 2.84 -7.74
CA PHE A 66 9.49 2.72 -7.73
C PHE A 66 10.04 1.67 -8.71
N ALA A 67 9.23 0.72 -9.19
CA ALA A 67 9.59 -0.12 -10.34
C ALA A 67 9.66 0.75 -11.60
N ARG A 68 10.87 0.84 -12.18
CA ARG A 68 11.15 1.63 -13.38
C ARG A 68 10.24 1.24 -14.56
N ARG A 69 10.05 2.20 -15.48
CA ARG A 69 9.39 2.28 -16.82
C ARG A 69 9.47 1.06 -17.78
N ARG A 70 9.78 -0.14 -17.29
CA ARG A 70 10.09 -1.36 -18.03
C ARG A 70 8.90 -2.32 -18.18
N TRP A 71 7.71 -1.94 -17.70
CA TRP A 71 6.57 -2.85 -17.50
C TRP A 71 5.27 -2.35 -18.13
N GLU A 72 5.33 -1.84 -19.37
CA GLU A 72 4.18 -1.38 -20.18
C GLU A 72 2.94 -2.31 -20.09
N PRO A 73 3.05 -3.66 -20.20
CA PRO A 73 1.88 -4.56 -20.12
C PRO A 73 1.30 -4.71 -18.70
N ALA A 74 2.12 -4.58 -17.66
CA ALA A 74 1.67 -4.75 -16.27
C ALA A 74 0.98 -3.49 -15.73
N THR A 75 1.08 -2.38 -16.44
CA THR A 75 0.62 -1.06 -15.99
C THR A 75 -0.86 -1.02 -15.60
N ILE A 76 -1.74 -1.62 -16.41
CA ILE A 76 -3.18 -1.63 -16.11
C ILE A 76 -3.50 -2.51 -14.91
N PHE A 77 -2.84 -3.67 -14.80
CA PHE A 77 -3.01 -4.58 -13.68
C PHE A 77 -2.59 -3.93 -12.37
N VAL A 78 -1.46 -3.23 -12.35
CA VAL A 78 -1.01 -2.61 -11.10
C VAL A 78 -1.80 -1.35 -10.75
N ARG A 79 -2.27 -0.57 -11.75
CA ARG A 79 -3.28 0.47 -11.51
C ARG A 79 -4.54 -0.11 -10.89
N ALA A 80 -5.01 -1.26 -11.37
CA ALA A 80 -6.17 -1.96 -10.82
C ALA A 80 -5.93 -2.39 -9.36
N ILE A 81 -4.77 -2.99 -9.03
CA ILE A 81 -4.46 -3.36 -7.64
C ILE A 81 -4.35 -2.13 -6.73
N TYR A 82 -3.70 -1.07 -7.18
CA TYR A 82 -3.58 0.17 -6.39
C TYR A 82 -4.95 0.82 -6.13
N THR A 83 -5.83 0.79 -7.14
CA THR A 83 -7.23 1.22 -7.02
C THR A 83 -8.01 0.33 -6.08
N TRP A 84 -7.80 -0.99 -6.14
CA TRP A 84 -8.41 -1.94 -5.22
C TRP A 84 -7.99 -1.68 -3.77
N GLY A 85 -6.71 -1.36 -3.52
CA GLY A 85 -6.23 -0.92 -2.21
C GLY A 85 -6.94 0.33 -1.70
N CYS A 86 -7.14 1.32 -2.56
CA CYS A 86 -7.91 2.52 -2.25
C CYS A 86 -9.39 2.20 -1.96
N ALA A 87 -10.00 1.28 -2.72
CA ALA A 87 -11.37 0.83 -2.47
C ALA A 87 -11.50 0.08 -1.12
N MET A 88 -10.52 -0.76 -0.77
CA MET A 88 -10.43 -1.39 0.55
C MET A 88 -10.26 -0.35 1.66
N CYS A 89 -9.57 0.76 1.42
CA CYS A 89 -9.45 1.85 2.39
C CYS A 89 -10.82 2.50 2.66
N VAL A 90 -11.61 2.76 1.62
CA VAL A 90 -12.98 3.28 1.77
C VAL A 90 -13.86 2.28 2.50
N LEU A 91 -13.81 1.01 2.10
CA LEU A 91 -14.55 -0.07 2.77
C LEU A 91 -14.17 -0.17 4.25
N HIS A 92 -12.88 -0.10 4.57
CA HIS A 92 -12.37 -0.14 5.93
C HIS A 92 -12.93 1.02 6.78
N ILE A 93 -12.93 2.24 6.24
CA ILE A 93 -13.51 3.41 6.93
C ILE A 93 -15.00 3.17 7.22
N VAL A 94 -15.76 2.71 6.22
CA VAL A 94 -17.20 2.44 6.36
C VAL A 94 -17.46 1.35 7.40
N VAL A 95 -16.73 0.23 7.34
CA VAL A 95 -16.82 -0.89 8.28
C VAL A 95 -16.43 -0.46 9.69
N ALA A 96 -15.37 0.33 9.86
CA ALA A 96 -14.95 0.84 11.16
C ALA A 96 -15.99 1.79 11.76
N PHE A 97 -16.54 2.71 10.96
CA PHE A 97 -17.61 3.61 11.41
C PHE A 97 -18.86 2.85 11.83
N HIS A 98 -19.23 1.81 11.07
CA HIS A 98 -20.38 0.99 11.37
C HIS A 98 -20.19 0.15 12.64
N LEU A 99 -19.11 -0.63 12.72
CA LEU A 99 -18.91 -1.65 13.74
C LEU A 99 -18.24 -1.14 15.01
N ALA A 100 -17.34 -0.16 14.92
CA ALA A 100 -16.57 0.34 16.07
C ALA A 100 -17.08 1.67 16.61
N HIS A 101 -17.62 2.55 15.76
CA HIS A 101 -17.94 3.92 16.15
C HIS A 101 -19.43 4.26 16.15
N GLY A 102 -20.30 3.34 15.73
CA GLY A 102 -21.75 3.57 15.67
C GLY A 102 -22.13 4.80 14.84
N TRP A 103 -21.36 5.07 13.78
CA TRP A 103 -21.46 6.26 12.93
C TRP A 103 -21.22 7.62 13.61
N SER A 104 -20.73 7.64 14.86
CA SER A 104 -20.39 8.87 15.55
C SER A 104 -18.95 9.29 15.29
N HIS A 105 -18.78 10.47 14.68
CA HIS A 105 -17.46 11.08 14.51
C HIS A 105 -16.80 11.41 15.86
N GLU A 106 -17.58 11.82 16.86
CA GLU A 106 -17.08 12.11 18.20
C GLU A 106 -16.49 10.86 18.86
N VAL A 107 -17.16 9.72 18.75
CA VAL A 107 -16.65 8.42 19.26
C VAL A 107 -15.37 8.02 18.52
N ALA A 108 -15.32 8.21 17.20
CA ALA A 108 -14.12 7.91 16.42
C ALA A 108 -12.94 8.83 16.79
N TRP A 109 -13.19 10.12 17.02
CA TRP A 109 -12.20 11.09 17.46
C TRP A 109 -11.66 10.75 18.86
N GLU A 110 -12.55 10.40 19.78
CA GLU A 110 -12.19 10.01 21.15
C GLU A 110 -11.38 8.72 21.15
N HIS A 111 -11.81 7.71 20.39
CA HIS A 111 -11.03 6.48 20.23
C HIS A 111 -9.63 6.75 19.67
N THR A 112 -9.52 7.67 18.71
CA THR A 112 -8.22 8.09 18.15
C THR A 112 -7.35 8.78 19.20
N ARG A 113 -7.96 9.56 20.10
CA ARG A 113 -7.28 10.20 21.23
C ARG A 113 -6.77 9.17 22.24
N GLU A 114 -7.56 8.15 22.54
CA GLU A 114 -7.20 7.08 23.48
C GLU A 114 -6.05 6.21 22.95
N VAL A 115 -6.13 5.78 21.69
CA VAL A 115 -5.14 4.88 21.08
C VAL A 115 -3.88 5.63 20.64
N GLY A 116 -4.06 6.80 20.02
CA GLY A 116 -2.97 7.58 19.42
C GLY A 116 -2.46 8.73 20.29
N GLY A 117 -3.08 9.01 21.43
CA GLY A 117 -2.74 10.15 22.30
C GLY A 117 -3.19 11.51 21.77
N TYR A 118 -3.75 11.59 20.55
CA TYR A 118 -4.11 12.83 19.88
C TYR A 118 -5.35 12.66 19.00
N GLY A 119 -6.51 13.15 19.46
CA GLY A 119 -7.81 12.92 18.78
C GLY A 119 -7.87 13.48 17.37
N ASN A 120 -7.23 14.63 17.11
CA ASN A 120 -7.12 15.20 15.77
C ASN A 120 -6.30 14.33 14.81
N GLY A 121 -5.66 13.26 15.28
CA GLY A 121 -5.09 12.21 14.42
C GLY A 121 -6.12 11.63 13.44
N ILE A 122 -7.41 11.68 13.73
CA ILE A 122 -8.46 11.22 12.80
C ILE A 122 -8.47 12.01 11.49
N PHE A 123 -8.13 13.31 11.53
CA PHE A 123 -8.03 14.14 10.33
C PHE A 123 -6.84 13.74 9.46
N VAL A 124 -5.77 13.17 10.05
CA VAL A 124 -4.65 12.61 9.29
C VAL A 124 -5.10 11.39 8.49
N ASN A 125 -6.00 10.56 9.05
CA ASN A 125 -6.59 9.42 8.34
C ASN A 125 -7.51 9.88 7.20
N TYR A 126 -8.23 11.00 7.37
CA TYR A 126 -9.02 11.59 6.29
C TYR A 126 -8.14 12.16 5.18
N ALA A 127 -7.07 12.87 5.54
CA ALA A 127 -6.10 13.36 4.58
C ALA A 127 -5.42 12.20 3.82
N PHE A 128 -5.11 11.10 4.51
CA PHE A 128 -4.61 9.87 3.90
C PHE A 128 -5.54 9.31 2.83
N ALA A 129 -6.83 9.12 3.16
CA ALA A 129 -7.82 8.61 2.22
C ALA A 129 -7.98 9.56 1.02
N LEU A 130 -8.02 10.87 1.25
CA LEU A 130 -8.17 11.88 0.20
C LEU A 130 -6.96 11.93 -0.73
N VAL A 131 -5.74 11.95 -0.18
CA VAL A 131 -4.49 11.97 -0.96
C VAL A 131 -4.37 10.71 -1.81
N TRP A 132 -4.66 9.54 -1.24
CA TRP A 132 -4.60 8.29 -2.00
C TRP A 132 -5.68 8.25 -3.10
N PHE A 133 -6.91 8.65 -2.79
CA PHE A 133 -7.96 8.75 -3.81
C PHE A 133 -7.58 9.70 -4.95
N ALA A 134 -7.05 10.88 -4.64
CA ALA A 134 -6.57 11.82 -5.65
C ALA A 134 -5.42 11.25 -6.50
N ASP A 135 -4.48 10.53 -5.88
CA ASP A 135 -3.37 9.87 -6.59
C ASP A 135 -3.88 8.77 -7.55
N VAL A 136 -4.87 7.98 -7.11
CA VAL A 136 -5.56 7.00 -7.97
C VAL A 136 -6.26 7.70 -9.13
N VAL A 137 -7.04 8.74 -8.87
CA VAL A 137 -7.73 9.50 -9.92
C VAL A 137 -6.73 10.07 -10.93
N TRP A 138 -5.61 10.63 -10.47
CA TRP A 138 -4.55 11.13 -11.36
C TRP A 138 -3.97 10.00 -12.22
N ALA A 139 -3.69 8.84 -11.63
CA ALA A 139 -3.21 7.66 -12.37
C ALA A 139 -4.20 7.18 -13.45
N TRP A 140 -5.51 7.41 -13.28
CA TRP A 140 -6.52 7.03 -14.26
C TRP A 140 -6.81 8.09 -15.33
N VAL A 141 -6.92 9.35 -14.93
CA VAL A 141 -7.38 10.44 -15.80
C VAL A 141 -6.24 11.01 -16.65
N ALA A 142 -5.01 11.06 -16.12
CA ALA A 142 -3.87 11.68 -16.79
C ALA A 142 -2.60 10.85 -16.61
N PHE A 143 -2.60 9.63 -17.15
CA PHE A 143 -1.55 8.65 -16.92
C PHE A 143 -0.16 9.10 -17.39
N ASP A 144 -0.05 9.78 -18.53
CA ASP A 144 1.24 10.31 -19.01
C ASP A 144 1.81 11.40 -18.07
N SER A 145 0.92 12.24 -17.53
CA SER A 145 1.27 13.23 -16.51
C SER A 145 1.68 12.54 -15.20
N TYR A 146 0.97 11.49 -14.80
CA TYR A 146 1.28 10.70 -13.61
C TYR A 146 2.67 10.05 -13.70
N LEU A 147 3.02 9.48 -14.87
CA LEU A 147 4.34 8.89 -15.12
C LEU A 147 5.47 9.92 -15.19
N SER A 148 5.16 11.15 -15.62
CA SER A 148 6.14 12.24 -15.73
C SER A 148 6.25 13.10 -14.46
N ARG A 149 5.54 12.73 -13.38
CA ARG A 149 5.54 13.52 -12.14
C ARG A 149 6.95 13.65 -11.53
N PRO A 150 7.30 14.81 -10.96
CA PRO A 150 8.55 15.00 -10.23
C PRO A 150 8.73 13.98 -9.10
N ARG A 151 9.96 13.49 -8.91
CA ARG A 151 10.29 12.49 -7.89
C ARG A 151 9.92 12.93 -6.47
N TRP A 152 10.00 14.23 -6.18
CA TRP A 152 9.64 14.76 -4.86
C TRP A 152 8.15 14.58 -4.55
N ILE A 153 7.27 14.68 -5.56
CA ILE A 153 5.83 14.41 -5.40
C ILE A 153 5.62 12.94 -5.06
N THR A 154 6.28 12.02 -5.78
CA THR A 154 6.24 10.59 -5.48
C THR A 154 6.67 10.33 -4.03
N TRP A 155 7.78 10.93 -3.58
CA TRP A 155 8.23 10.78 -2.19
C TRP A 155 7.28 11.41 -1.18
N ALA A 156 6.67 12.55 -1.49
CA ALA A 156 5.70 13.19 -0.60
C ALA A 156 4.44 12.32 -0.45
N VAL A 157 3.84 11.88 -1.55
CA VAL A 157 2.62 11.06 -1.56
C VAL A 157 2.86 9.70 -0.90
N TYR A 158 3.89 8.95 -1.34
CA TYR A 158 4.18 7.63 -0.79
C TYR A 158 4.82 7.69 0.60
N GLY A 159 5.57 8.74 0.91
CA GLY A 159 6.11 8.96 2.25
C GLY A 159 4.99 9.25 3.25
N PHE A 160 4.08 10.16 2.91
CA PHE A 160 2.91 10.47 3.75
C PHE A 160 2.00 9.26 3.93
N THR A 161 1.57 8.62 2.83
CA THR A 161 0.70 7.45 2.91
C THR A 161 1.39 6.27 3.60
N GLY A 162 2.68 6.05 3.33
CA GLY A 162 3.48 5.01 3.98
C GLY A 162 3.67 5.25 5.47
N PHE A 163 3.83 6.50 5.91
CA PHE A 163 3.86 6.85 7.33
C PHE A 163 2.55 6.46 8.03
N VAL A 164 1.40 6.79 7.43
CA VAL A 164 0.09 6.44 8.01
C VAL A 164 -0.12 4.92 8.04
N VAL A 165 0.16 4.23 6.93
CA VAL A 165 0.05 2.76 6.86
C VAL A 165 0.99 2.07 7.85
N PHE A 166 2.22 2.57 8.04
CA PHE A 166 3.15 2.04 9.02
C PHE A 166 2.62 2.20 10.45
N ASN A 167 2.13 3.39 10.82
CA ASN A 167 1.57 3.61 12.15
C ASN A 167 0.37 2.70 12.40
N ALA A 168 -0.55 2.59 11.44
CA ALA A 168 -1.71 1.72 11.55
C ALA A 168 -1.35 0.23 11.67
N SER A 169 -0.43 -0.26 10.83
CA SER A 169 -0.14 -1.70 10.71
C SER A 169 0.95 -2.23 11.63
N VAL A 170 1.82 -1.34 12.15
CA VAL A 170 2.97 -1.71 12.99
C VAL A 170 2.88 -1.10 14.39
N VAL A 171 2.59 0.20 14.50
CA VAL A 171 2.64 0.90 15.80
C VAL A 171 1.39 0.58 16.63
N PHE A 172 0.20 0.73 16.02
CA PHE A 172 -1.09 0.51 16.71
C PHE A 172 -1.59 -0.93 16.64
N ASN A 173 -1.01 -1.74 15.74
CA ASN A 173 -1.36 -3.14 15.62
C ASN A 173 -0.70 -3.99 16.71
N THR A 174 -1.22 -5.19 16.96
CA THR A 174 -0.66 -6.13 17.96
C THR A 174 -0.53 -7.54 17.39
N GLY A 175 0.11 -8.44 18.15
CA GLY A 175 0.20 -9.86 17.81
C GLY A 175 1.03 -10.18 16.55
N PHE A 176 0.64 -11.26 15.88
CA PHE A 176 1.36 -11.82 14.73
C PHE A 176 1.30 -10.90 13.50
N THR A 177 0.16 -10.26 13.24
CA THR A 177 -0.03 -9.35 12.09
C THR A 177 0.95 -8.18 12.15
N ARG A 178 1.23 -7.62 13.34
CA ARG A 178 2.26 -6.59 13.53
C ARG A 178 3.63 -7.06 13.05
N ALA A 179 4.04 -8.28 13.41
CA ALA A 179 5.34 -8.83 13.04
C ALA A 179 5.46 -9.02 11.53
N VAL A 180 4.41 -9.53 10.88
CA VAL A 180 4.35 -9.68 9.42
C VAL A 180 4.47 -8.32 8.73
N CYS A 181 3.69 -7.32 9.15
CA CYS A 181 3.75 -5.97 8.60
C CYS A 181 5.13 -5.33 8.81
N ALA A 182 5.73 -5.47 10.00
CA ALA A 182 7.08 -4.95 10.27
C ALA A 182 8.13 -5.56 9.35
N LEU A 183 8.10 -6.88 9.12
CA LEU A 183 9.01 -7.56 8.19
C LEU A 183 8.82 -7.08 6.74
N LEU A 184 7.58 -6.84 6.32
CA LEU A 184 7.28 -6.27 5.00
C LEU A 184 7.89 -4.87 4.84
N PHE A 185 7.74 -3.99 5.83
CA PHE A 185 8.35 -2.66 5.81
C PHE A 185 9.87 -2.71 5.81
N ILE A 186 10.49 -3.64 6.55
CA ILE A 186 11.95 -3.85 6.50
C ILE A 186 12.40 -4.31 5.11
N ALA A 187 11.67 -5.25 4.50
CA ALA A 187 11.98 -5.72 3.16
C ALA A 187 11.89 -4.58 2.12
N LEU A 188 10.83 -3.77 2.18
CA LEU A 188 10.66 -2.59 1.32
C LEU A 188 11.77 -1.56 1.53
N ALA A 189 12.13 -1.27 2.78
CA ALA A 189 13.23 -0.36 3.11
C ALA A 189 14.57 -0.87 2.55
N ARG A 190 14.85 -2.18 2.64
CA ARG A 190 16.05 -2.77 2.06
C ARG A 190 16.07 -2.70 0.53
N ILE A 191 14.96 -3.00 -0.14
CA ILE A 191 14.86 -2.96 -1.60
C ILE A 191 15.10 -1.53 -2.10
N THR A 192 14.44 -0.55 -1.48
CA THR A 192 14.58 0.86 -1.84
C THR A 192 15.97 1.40 -1.55
N TRP A 193 16.58 1.01 -0.42
CA TRP A 193 17.96 1.38 -0.09
C TRP A 193 18.97 0.85 -1.13
N ASN A 194 18.82 -0.41 -1.55
CA ASN A 194 19.69 -1.03 -2.54
C ASN A 194 19.55 -0.36 -3.92
N ASP A 195 18.32 -0.03 -4.34
CA ASP A 195 18.07 0.73 -5.58
C ASP A 195 18.66 2.15 -5.50
N TRP A 196 18.58 2.81 -4.35
CA TRP A 196 19.18 4.13 -4.15
C TRP A 196 20.70 4.09 -4.24
N ARG A 197 21.36 3.14 -3.55
CA ARG A 197 22.83 2.99 -3.61
C ARG A 197 23.34 2.74 -5.01
N THR A 198 22.76 1.77 -5.72
CA THR A 198 23.21 1.40 -7.07
C THR A 198 23.12 2.56 -8.06
N ARG A 199 22.09 3.41 -7.93
CA ARG A 199 21.97 4.64 -8.73
C ARG A 199 23.04 5.67 -8.41
N GLY A 200 23.35 5.87 -7.12
CA GLY A 200 24.41 6.77 -6.69
C GLY A 200 25.76 6.44 -7.29
N TYR A 201 26.12 5.14 -7.32
CA TYR A 201 27.35 4.67 -7.97
C TYR A 201 27.37 4.96 -9.48
N SER A 202 26.30 4.59 -10.20
CA SER A 202 26.24 4.82 -11.66
C SER A 202 26.35 6.29 -12.06
N GLN A 203 25.83 7.20 -11.24
CA GLN A 203 25.89 8.63 -11.51
C GLN A 203 27.28 9.21 -11.20
N GLN A 204 27.98 8.66 -10.21
CA GLN A 204 29.36 9.03 -9.92
C GLN A 204 30.33 8.57 -11.02
N GLU A 205 30.17 7.34 -11.54
CA GLU A 205 30.97 6.83 -12.66
C GLU A 205 30.80 7.69 -13.92
N ALA A 206 29.55 7.99 -14.32
CA ALA A 206 29.28 8.83 -15.48
C ALA A 206 29.89 10.25 -15.35
N ASN A 207 29.82 10.84 -14.16
CA ASN A 207 30.42 12.15 -13.90
C ASN A 207 31.97 12.11 -13.90
N ALA A 208 32.57 10.96 -13.58
CA ALA A 208 34.02 10.78 -13.61
C ALA A 208 34.54 10.63 -15.04
N GLU A 209 33.83 9.89 -15.90
CA GLU A 209 34.15 9.76 -17.33
C GLU A 209 34.10 11.11 -18.07
N ASP A 210 33.08 11.93 -17.79
CA ASP A 210 32.92 13.26 -18.42
C ASP A 210 34.05 14.22 -18.03
N ARG A 211 34.50 14.18 -16.77
CA ARG A 211 35.64 14.98 -16.29
C ARG A 211 36.97 14.53 -16.90
N GLY A 212 37.21 13.21 -16.98
CA GLY A 212 38.44 12.67 -17.57
C GLY A 212 38.55 12.94 -19.08
N GLY A 213 37.41 12.99 -19.80
CA GLY A 213 37.38 13.36 -21.21
C GLY A 213 37.69 14.85 -21.47
N SER A 214 37.28 15.74 -20.55
CA SER A 214 37.53 17.19 -20.68
C SER A 214 38.97 17.61 -20.38
N GLU A 215 39.73 16.82 -19.61
CA GLU A 215 41.15 17.11 -19.32
C GLU A 215 42.12 16.59 -20.39
N ALA A 216 41.64 15.73 -21.30
CA ALA A 216 42.43 15.14 -22.37
C ALA A 216 42.38 15.90 -23.71
N GLN A 217 41.62 17.00 -23.79
CA GLN A 217 41.50 17.90 -24.94
C GLN A 217 42.22 19.23 -24.70
#